data_AF-A0A0X3PRW7-F1
#
_entry.id   AF-A0A0X3PRW7-F1
#
_cell.length_a   1.000
_cell.length_b   1.000
_cell.length_c   1.000
_cell.angle_alpha   90.00
_cell.angle_beta   90.00
_cell.angle_gamma   90.00
#
_symmetry.space_group_name_H-M   'P 1'
#
loop_
_entity.id
_entity.type
_entity.pdbx_description
1 polymer ?
#
loop_
_entity_poly.entity_id
_entity_poly.type
_entity_poly.pdbx_seq_one_letter_code
_entity_poly.pdbx_strand_id
1 'polypeptide(L)'
;MMRKVVVLAILANLALADVWLSPVETDKSGRQYITFDGKRYDLRDGESPVETLVWKDCVVELDLSRTPNTPYENYRQGSRVCKSMMIGIPDEEWKAYETRRLGRTYEANSQANSQPDV
;
A
#
# COMPACT_ATOMS: atom_id res chain seq x y z
N MET A 1 19.80 -28.18 -19.66
CA MET A 1 18.60 -27.34 -19.84
C MET A 1 17.84 -27.01 -18.54
N MET A 2 18.28 -27.44 -17.35
CA MET A 2 17.51 -27.25 -16.09
C MET A 2 17.72 -25.90 -15.38
N ARG A 3 18.77 -25.14 -15.72
CA ARG A 3 19.10 -23.87 -15.03
C ARG A 3 18.23 -22.68 -15.42
N LYS A 4 17.57 -22.70 -16.59
CA LYS A 4 16.74 -21.59 -17.08
C LYS A 4 15.34 -21.56 -16.47
N VAL A 5 14.82 -22.72 -16.05
CA VAL A 5 13.47 -22.85 -15.48
C VAL A 5 13.42 -22.31 -14.04
N VAL A 6 14.50 -22.49 -13.28
CA VAL A 6 14.58 -22.01 -11.88
C VAL A 6 14.59 -20.47 -11.80
N VAL A 7 15.23 -19.79 -12.76
CA VAL A 7 15.26 -18.31 -12.78
C VAL A 7 13.90 -17.72 -13.17
N LEU A 8 13.11 -18.41 -14.01
CA LEU A 8 11.74 -17.97 -14.35
C LEU A 8 10.78 -18.09 -13.16
N ALA A 9 10.91 -19.12 -12.32
CA ALA A 9 10.05 -19.30 -11.14
C ALA A 9 10.34 -18.22 -10.07
N ILE A 10 11.58 -17.75 -9.95
CA ILE A 10 11.95 -16.69 -9.02
C ILE A 10 11.44 -15.33 -9.51
N LEU A 11 11.40 -15.10 -10.83
CA LEU A 11 10.86 -13.86 -11.40
C LEU A 11 9.32 -13.81 -11.37
N ALA A 12 8.62 -14.95 -11.43
CA ALA A 12 7.16 -14.99 -11.35
C ALA A 12 6.62 -14.64 -9.94
N ASN A 13 7.40 -14.87 -8.88
CA ASN A 13 7.05 -14.48 -7.51
C ASN A 13 7.25 -12.98 -7.22
N LEU A 14 7.75 -12.19 -8.18
CA LEU A 14 7.90 -10.75 -8.02
C LEU A 14 6.64 -9.96 -8.43
N ALA A 15 5.57 -10.63 -8.85
CA ALA A 15 4.27 -10.03 -9.19
C ALA A 15 3.16 -10.38 -8.17
N LEU A 16 3.51 -10.62 -6.90
CA LEU A 16 2.53 -11.01 -5.85
C LEU A 16 1.82 -9.81 -5.21
N ALA A 17 2.13 -8.58 -5.62
CA ALA A 17 1.34 -7.42 -5.26
C ALA A 17 0.23 -7.25 -6.30
N ASP A 18 -1.01 -7.44 -5.86
CA ASP A 18 -2.17 -7.04 -6.65
C ASP A 18 -2.31 -5.52 -6.56
N VAL A 19 -2.30 -4.84 -7.71
CA VAL A 19 -2.31 -3.38 -7.82
C VAL A 19 -3.62 -2.95 -8.49
N TRP A 20 -4.28 -1.94 -7.93
CA TRP A 20 -5.50 -1.40 -8.48
C TRP A 20 -5.52 0.12 -8.47
N LEU A 21 -6.43 0.69 -9.26
CA LEU A 21 -6.73 2.12 -9.26
C LEU A 21 -8.09 2.35 -8.62
N SER A 22 -8.12 3.19 -7.59
CA SER A 22 -9.35 3.65 -6.94
C SER A 22 -9.70 5.04 -7.49
N PRO A 23 -10.94 5.27 -7.96
CA PRO A 23 -11.34 6.59 -8.42
C PRO A 23 -11.35 7.57 -7.26
N VAL A 24 -10.88 8.79 -7.51
CA VAL A 24 -11.00 9.89 -6.56
C VAL A 24 -12.40 10.46 -6.64
N GLU A 25 -13.06 10.51 -5.49
CA GLU A 25 -14.38 11.11 -5.32
C GLU A 25 -14.23 12.44 -4.58
N THR A 26 -15.17 13.37 -4.83
CA THR A 26 -15.20 14.68 -4.17
C THR A 26 -16.54 14.84 -3.47
N ASP A 27 -16.53 15.12 -2.17
CA ASP A 27 -17.76 15.38 -1.43
C ASP A 27 -18.29 16.80 -1.64
N LYS A 28 -19.47 17.08 -1.06
CA LYS A 28 -20.12 18.40 -1.14
C LYS A 28 -19.29 19.54 -0.54
N SER A 29 -18.31 19.23 0.32
CA SER A 29 -17.39 20.20 0.91
C SER A 29 -16.10 20.40 0.10
N GLY A 30 -15.95 19.71 -1.04
CA GLY A 30 -14.76 19.77 -1.87
C GLY A 30 -13.61 18.88 -1.39
N ARG A 31 -13.84 18.01 -0.39
CA ARG A 31 -12.79 17.09 0.09
C ARG A 31 -12.72 15.88 -0.83
N GLN A 32 -11.50 15.58 -1.27
CA GLN A 32 -11.20 14.43 -2.11
C GLN A 32 -10.92 13.19 -1.26
N TYR A 33 -11.41 12.04 -1.69
CA TYR A 33 -11.24 10.77 -1.00
C TYR A 33 -11.24 9.59 -1.99
N ILE A 34 -10.78 8.43 -1.53
CA ILE A 34 -11.04 7.14 -2.18
C ILE A 34 -11.84 6.24 -1.25
N THR A 35 -12.49 5.24 -1.85
CA THR A 35 -13.20 4.20 -1.12
C THR A 35 -12.47 2.87 -1.25
N PHE A 36 -12.14 2.24 -0.12
CA PHE A 36 -11.58 0.89 -0.08
C PHE A 36 -12.38 0.04 0.91
N ASP A 37 -12.88 -1.11 0.45
CA ASP A 37 -13.75 -2.03 1.22
C ASP A 37 -14.92 -1.32 1.94
N GLY A 38 -15.58 -0.39 1.23
CA GLY A 38 -16.71 0.38 1.77
C GLY A 38 -16.34 1.45 2.81
N LYS A 39 -15.03 1.63 3.10
CA LYS A 39 -14.53 2.68 3.98
C LYS A 39 -13.94 3.83 3.16
N ARG A 40 -14.17 5.04 3.65
CA ARG A 40 -13.64 6.27 3.07
C ARG A 40 -12.25 6.59 3.62
N TYR A 41 -11.34 6.95 2.73
CA TYR A 41 -9.99 7.43 3.04
C TYR A 41 -9.77 8.79 2.38
N ASP A 42 -9.69 9.85 3.18
CA ASP A 42 -9.50 11.22 2.68
C ASP A 42 -8.07 11.40 2.14
N LEU A 43 -7.95 12.10 1.00
CA LEU A 43 -6.67 12.47 0.42
C LEU A 43 -6.02 13.59 1.25
N ARG A 44 -4.72 13.47 1.46
CA ARG A 44 -3.88 14.33 2.29
C ARG A 44 -2.52 14.57 1.64
N ASP A 45 -2.00 15.77 1.82
CA ASP A 45 -0.61 16.09 1.50
C ASP A 45 0.20 16.09 2.80
N GLY A 46 1.43 15.60 2.75
CA GLY A 46 2.33 15.43 3.90
C GLY A 46 3.44 14.44 3.62
N GLU A 47 4.33 14.21 4.59
CA GLU A 47 5.52 13.35 4.40
C GLU A 47 5.19 11.86 4.17
N SER A 48 4.00 11.40 4.58
CA SER A 48 3.56 10.02 4.32
C SER A 48 2.09 9.97 3.87
N PRO A 49 1.81 10.23 2.59
CA PRO A 49 0.47 10.10 2.04
C PRO A 49 0.06 8.63 1.86
N VAL A 50 0.97 7.67 2.11
CA VAL A 50 0.67 6.25 2.00
C VAL A 50 0.10 5.73 3.32
N GLU A 51 -1.10 5.16 3.27
CA GLU A 51 -1.70 4.44 4.40
C GLU A 51 -1.38 2.94 4.26
N THR A 52 -0.79 2.32 5.28
CA THR A 52 -0.59 0.87 5.31
C THR A 52 -1.49 0.25 6.37
N LEU A 53 -2.22 -0.80 6.01
CA LEU A 53 -3.14 -1.49 6.91
C LEU A 53 -3.18 -2.99 6.65
N VAL A 54 -3.60 -3.76 7.65
CA VAL A 54 -3.91 -5.18 7.49
C VAL A 54 -5.39 -5.32 7.23
N TRP A 55 -5.74 -6.02 6.15
CA TRP A 55 -7.11 -6.32 5.78
C TRP A 55 -7.22 -7.80 5.38
N LYS A 56 -8.01 -8.56 6.14
CA LYS A 56 -8.10 -10.02 6.03
C LYS A 56 -6.70 -10.63 6.20
N ASP A 57 -6.23 -11.42 5.25
CA ASP A 57 -4.89 -12.01 5.22
C ASP A 57 -3.89 -11.18 4.39
N CYS A 58 -4.19 -9.90 4.13
CA CYS A 58 -3.38 -9.04 3.27
C CYS A 58 -2.82 -7.83 4.00
N VAL A 59 -1.61 -7.43 3.63
CA VAL A 59 -1.08 -6.08 3.85
C VAL A 59 -1.47 -5.23 2.66
N VAL A 60 -2.13 -4.11 2.92
CA VAL A 60 -2.66 -3.16 1.94
C VAL A 60 -1.94 -1.83 2.10
N GLU A 61 -1.48 -1.26 0.99
CA GLU A 61 -0.95 0.10 0.91
C GLU A 61 -1.84 0.95 0.00
N LEU A 62 -2.31 2.10 0.48
CA LEU A 62 -3.14 3.04 -0.25
C LEU A 62 -2.38 4.35 -0.45
N ASP A 63 -2.23 4.81 -1.70
CA ASP A 63 -1.76 6.16 -1.98
C ASP A 63 -2.89 7.17 -1.72
N LEU A 64 -2.72 8.04 -0.73
CA LEU A 64 -3.69 9.09 -0.38
C LEU A 64 -3.16 10.49 -0.70
N SER A 65 -2.17 10.64 -1.58
CA SER A 65 -1.63 11.95 -1.97
C SER A 65 -2.72 12.83 -2.61
N ARG A 66 -2.77 14.15 -2.39
CA ARG A 66 -3.68 15.00 -3.21
C ARG A 66 -3.08 15.32 -4.56
N THR A 67 -1.76 15.45 -4.62
CA THR A 67 -1.05 15.66 -5.87
C THR A 67 -0.67 14.32 -6.49
N PRO A 68 -1.21 13.98 -7.67
CA PRO A 68 -0.92 12.71 -8.33
C PRO A 68 0.54 12.70 -8.80
N ASN A 69 1.30 11.68 -8.39
CA ASN A 69 2.66 11.43 -8.93
C ASN A 69 2.62 10.57 -10.21
N THR A 70 1.45 10.46 -10.86
CA THR A 70 1.19 9.57 -11.99
C THR A 70 0.34 10.29 -13.04
N PRO A 71 0.29 9.80 -14.30
CA PRO A 71 -0.58 10.38 -15.32
C PRO A 71 -2.09 10.22 -15.03
N TYR A 72 -2.47 9.52 -13.97
CA TYR A 72 -3.87 9.24 -13.63
C TYR A 72 -4.36 10.20 -12.54
N GLU A 73 -4.58 11.47 -12.90
CA GLU A 73 -4.87 12.53 -11.93
C GLU A 73 -6.09 12.25 -11.04
N ASN A 74 -7.12 11.60 -11.61
CA ASN A 74 -8.38 11.29 -10.96
C ASN A 74 -8.42 9.91 -10.28
N TYR A 75 -7.27 9.24 -10.12
CA TYR A 75 -7.19 7.93 -9.49
C TYR A 75 -6.07 7.87 -8.46
N ARG A 76 -6.19 6.95 -7.50
CA ARG A 76 -5.10 6.59 -6.60
C ARG A 76 -4.80 5.11 -6.64
N GLN A 77 -3.52 4.81 -6.58
CA GLN A 77 -3.05 3.45 -6.60
C GLN A 77 -3.19 2.83 -5.22
N GLY A 78 -3.78 1.65 -5.17
CA GLY A 78 -3.65 0.75 -4.04
C GLY A 78 -2.82 -0.46 -4.44
N SER A 79 -2.15 -1.06 -3.46
CA SER A 79 -1.53 -2.37 -3.63
C SER A 79 -1.80 -3.26 -2.44
N ARG A 80 -1.84 -4.56 -2.67
CA ARG A 80 -2.02 -5.55 -1.60
C ARG A 80 -1.16 -6.78 -1.85
N VAL A 81 -0.59 -7.30 -0.77
CA VAL A 81 0.09 -8.60 -0.74
C VAL A 81 -0.64 -9.44 0.28
N CYS A 82 -1.15 -10.60 -0.14
CA CYS A 82 -1.88 -11.52 0.73
C CYS A 82 -1.03 -12.73 1.10
N LYS A 83 -1.17 -13.23 2.33
CA LYS A 83 -0.52 -14.45 2.80
C LYS A 83 -0.81 -15.62 1.86
N SER A 84 -2.05 -15.72 1.38
CA SER A 84 -2.46 -16.77 0.43
C SER A 84 -1.65 -16.77 -0.88
N MET A 85 -1.05 -15.64 -1.26
CA MET A 85 -0.22 -15.52 -2.46
C MET A 85 1.23 -16.00 -2.21
N MET A 86 1.63 -16.11 -0.93
CA MET A 86 2.97 -16.49 -0.50
C MET A 86 3.00 -17.94 -0.02
N ILE A 87 2.68 -18.88 -0.92
CA ILE A 87 2.66 -20.32 -0.60
C ILE A 87 4.04 -20.75 -0.09
N GLY A 88 4.06 -21.39 1.08
CA GLY A 88 5.28 -21.92 1.69
C GLY A 88 6.00 -20.94 2.62
N ILE A 89 5.50 -19.71 2.79
CA ILE A 89 5.99 -18.81 3.83
C ILE A 89 5.37 -19.19 5.18
N PRO A 90 6.18 -19.45 6.23
CA PRO A 90 5.68 -19.72 7.58
C PRO A 90 4.92 -18.54 8.18
N ASP A 91 3.99 -18.84 9.07
CA ASP A 91 3.15 -17.84 9.76
C ASP A 91 3.97 -16.79 10.53
N GLU A 92 5.08 -17.20 11.14
CA GLU A 92 5.99 -16.31 11.85
C GLU A 92 6.66 -15.27 10.94
N GLU A 93 7.10 -15.71 9.75
CA GLU A 93 7.71 -14.84 8.74
C GLU A 93 6.69 -13.88 8.15
N TRP A 94 5.46 -14.36 7.92
CA TRP A 94 4.35 -13.51 7.52
C TRP A 94 4.04 -12.44 8.58
N LYS A 95 3.94 -12.82 9.84
CA LYS A 95 3.70 -11.88 10.95
C LYS A 95 4.83 -10.86 11.11
N ALA A 96 6.08 -11.29 10.89
CA ALA A 96 7.24 -10.39 10.87
C ALA A 96 7.18 -9.43 9.66
N TYR A 97 6.68 -9.87 8.51
CA TYR A 97 6.43 -9.01 7.36
C TYR A 97 5.33 -7.97 7.65
N GLU A 98 4.18 -8.37 8.18
CA GLU A 98 3.09 -7.47 8.58
C GLU A 98 3.59 -6.41 9.56
N THR A 99 4.30 -6.84 10.61
CA THR A 99 4.82 -5.96 11.66
C THR A 99 5.79 -4.93 11.09
N ARG A 100 6.70 -5.33 10.19
CA ARG A 100 7.64 -4.40 9.54
C ARG A 100 6.93 -3.39 8.63
N ARG A 101 5.88 -3.80 7.93
CA ARG A 101 5.13 -2.92 7.04
C ARG A 101 4.32 -1.89 7.82
N LEU A 102 3.62 -2.30 8.87
CA LEU A 102 2.91 -1.41 9.77
C LEU A 102 3.87 -0.50 10.58
N GLY A 103 4.99 -1.05 11.03
CA GLY A 103 5.99 -0.31 11.82
C GLY A 103 6.62 0.85 11.06
N ARG A 104 6.87 0.71 9.75
CA ARG A 104 7.32 1.83 8.90
C ARG A 104 6.31 2.97 8.84
N THR A 105 5.01 2.67 8.91
CA THR A 105 3.96 3.69 8.96
C THR A 105 3.99 4.46 10.28
N TYR A 106 4.20 3.78 11.41
CA TYR A 106 4.37 4.44 12.71
C TYR A 106 5.63 5.32 12.76
N GLU A 107 6.77 4.82 12.25
CA GLU A 107 8.02 5.59 12.21
C GLU A 107 7.92 6.81 11.28
N ALA A 108 7.36 6.65 10.07
CA ALA A 108 7.14 7.76 9.15
C ALA A 108 6.18 8.82 9.73
N ASN A 109 5.10 8.40 10.39
CA ASN A 109 4.17 9.31 11.07
C ASN A 109 4.78 9.99 12.30
N SER A 110 5.76 9.36 12.96
CA SER A 110 6.47 9.96 14.10
C SER A 110 7.54 10.97 13.67
N GLN A 111 8.20 10.75 12.52
CA GLN A 111 9.16 11.69 11.92
C GLN A 111 8.47 12.92 11.33
N ALA A 112 7.32 12.75 10.66
CA ALA A 112 6.52 13.86 10.14
C ALA A 112 5.96 14.81 11.21
N ASN A 113 5.72 14.29 12.42
CA ASN A 113 5.26 15.09 13.55
C ASN A 113 6.40 15.67 14.41
N SER A 114 7.66 15.44 14.03
CA SER A 114 8.84 15.92 14.78
C SER A 114 9.73 16.88 13.99
N GLN A 115 9.33 17.28 12.78
CA GLN A 115 9.90 18.48 12.15
C GLN A 115 9.32 19.73 12.81
N PRO A 116 10.15 20.60 13.41
CA PRO A 116 9.69 21.91 13.85
C PRO A 116 9.39 22.74 12.61
N ASP A 117 8.25 23.44 12.62
CA ASP A 117 7.95 24.50 11.66
C ASP A 117 9.11 25.52 11.70
N VAL A 118 9.90 25.58 10.62
CA VAL A 118 10.91 26.63 10.39
C VAL A 118 10.39 27.59 9.33
#